data_AF-G1V6G8-F1
#
_entry.id   AF-G1V6G8-F1
#
_cell.length_a   1.000
_cell.length_b   1.000
_cell.length_c   1.000
_cell.angle_alpha   90.00
_cell.angle_beta   90.00
_cell.angle_gamma   90.00
#
_symmetry.space_group_name_H-M   'P 1'
#
loop_
_entity.id
_entity.type
_entity.pdbx_description
1 polymer ?
#
loop_
_entity_poly.entity_id
_entity_poly.type
_entity_poly.pdbx_seq_one_letter_code
_entity_poly.pdbx_strand_id
1 'polypeptide(L)' 'MLLEIPPKMSVSSFMGYLNGKSSLMIYEQFGELKFKYRNREFWCRGYYVDMVGKNKTEIQDYIKHQL' A
#
# COMPACT_ATOMS: atom_id res chain seq x y z
N MET A 1 -3.43 2.52 -6.28
CA MET A 1 -1.97 2.39 -6.47
C MET A 1 -1.72 1.42 -7.62
N LEU A 2 -0.77 1.70 -8.51
CA LEU A 2 -0.35 0.80 -9.60
C LEU A 2 1.09 0.37 -9.35
N LEU A 3 1.36 -0.94 -9.35
CA LEU A 3 2.66 -1.52 -9.01
C LEU A 3 3.12 -2.50 -10.08
N GLU A 4 4.44 -2.60 -10.24
CA GLU A 4 5.09 -3.63 -11.05
C GLU A 4 5.94 -4.50 -10.12
N ILE A 5 5.55 -5.78 -9.98
CA ILE A 5 6.17 -6.73 -9.06
C ILE A 5 6.78 -7.87 -9.88
N PRO A 6 8.06 -8.24 -9.67
CA PRO A 6 8.65 -9.39 -10.33
C PRO A 6 7.87 -10.68 -10.03
N PRO A 7 7.67 -11.57 -11.01
CA PRO A 7 6.84 -12.78 -10.82
C PRO A 7 7.42 -13.78 -9.80
N LYS A 8 8.72 -13.66 -9.49
CA LYS A 8 9.39 -14.48 -8.46
C LYS A 8 9.01 -14.05 -7.03
N MET A 9 8.45 -12.87 -6.86
CA MET A 9 8.06 -12.32 -5.56
C MET A 9 6.57 -12.51 -5.36
N SER A 10 6.17 -13.03 -4.19
CA SER A 10 4.75 -13.12 -3.86
C SER A 10 4.17 -11.74 -3.55
N VAL A 11 2.95 -11.50 -4.04
CA VAL A 11 2.19 -10.27 -3.77
C VAL A 11 1.99 -10.08 -2.26
N SER A 12 1.76 -11.16 -1.52
CA SER A 12 1.56 -11.12 -0.07
C SER A 12 2.79 -10.65 0.69
N SER A 13 3.99 -11.11 0.31
CA SER A 13 5.23 -10.66 0.93
C SER A 13 5.51 -9.19 0.61
N PHE A 14 5.26 -8.77 -0.62
CA PHE A 14 5.40 -7.38 -1.03
C PHE A 14 4.46 -6.46 -0.26
N MET A 15 3.16 -6.80 -0.19
CA MET A 15 2.16 -6.03 0.55
C MET A 15 2.43 -6.00 2.05
N GLY A 16 2.89 -7.10 2.63
CA GLY A 16 3.29 -7.17 4.04
C GLY A 16 4.44 -6.20 4.34
N TYR A 17 5.46 -6.17 3.49
CA TYR A 17 6.56 -5.21 3.62
C TYR A 17 6.08 -3.77 3.47
N LEU A 18 5.30 -3.48 2.42
CA LEU A 18 4.82 -2.15 2.10
C LEU A 18 3.96 -1.56 3.23
N ASN A 19 2.98 -2.33 3.72
CA ASN A 19 2.11 -1.91 4.81
C ASN A 19 2.88 -1.73 6.12
N GLY A 20 3.84 -2.62 6.42
CA GLY A 20 4.66 -2.53 7.62
C GLY A 20 5.59 -1.32 7.63
N LYS A 21 6.32 -1.10 6.52
CA LYS A 21 7.26 0.03 6.41
C LYS A 21 6.55 1.38 6.34
N SER A 22 5.47 1.49 5.57
CA SER A 22 4.69 2.73 5.52
C SER A 22 4.09 3.09 6.88
N SER A 23 3.57 2.11 7.63
CA SER A 23 3.08 2.35 9.00
C SER A 23 4.18 2.95 9.87
N LEU A 24 5.39 2.37 9.84
CA LEU A 24 6.53 2.87 10.62
C LEU A 24 6.89 4.31 10.23
N MET A 25 7.03 4.60 8.93
CA MET A 25 7.37 5.93 8.43
C MET A 25 6.33 6.98 8.83
N ILE A 26 5.04 6.64 8.76
CA ILE A 26 3.96 7.54 9.16
C ILE A 26 4.03 7.84 10.67
N TYR A 27 4.29 6.84 11.51
CA TYR A 27 4.44 7.06 12.95
C TYR A 27 5.72 7.83 13.32
N GLU A 28 6.78 7.72 12.54
CA GLU A 28 8.00 8.51 12.71
C GLU A 28 7.76 9.97 12.32
N GLN A 29 7.09 10.22 11.21
CA GLN A 29 6.77 11.58 10.74
C GLN A 29 5.70 12.27 11.60
N PHE A 30 4.69 11.54 12.05
CA PHE A 30 3.55 12.06 12.79
C PHE A 30 3.43 11.37 14.15
N GLY A 31 4.22 11.82 15.12
CA GLY A 31 4.27 11.23 16.47
C GLY A 31 2.91 11.22 17.19
N GLU A 32 2.02 12.16 16.88
CA GLU A 32 0.65 12.24 17.44
C GLU A 32 -0.21 11.02 17.08
N LEU A 33 -0.02 10.44 15.89
CA LEU A 33 -0.78 9.28 15.44
C LEU A 33 -0.48 8.03 16.28
N LYS A 34 0.68 7.95 16.93
CA LYS A 34 1.01 6.86 17.86
C LYS A 34 0.03 6.79 19.04
N PHE A 35 -0.48 7.93 19.49
CA PHE A 35 -1.42 8.01 20.60
C PHE A 35 -2.85 7.67 20.18
N LYS A 36 -3.23 8.01 18.94
CA LYS A 36 -4.53 7.67 18.35
C LYS A 36 -4.63 6.17 18.02
N TYR A 37 -3.56 5.60 17.48
CA TYR A 37 -3.50 4.18 17.08
C TYR A 37 -2.55 3.43 18.02
N ARG A 38 -2.99 3.24 19.28
CA ARG A 38 -2.20 2.65 20.38
C ARG A 38 -1.56 1.29 20.06
N ASN A 39 -2.18 0.50 19.18
CA ASN A 39 -1.66 -0.81 18.73
C ASN A 39 -0.66 -0.72 17.57
N ARG A 40 -0.31 0.48 17.10
CA ARG A 40 0.54 0.73 15.93
C ARG A 40 0.05 0.05 14.63
N GLU A 41 -1.22 -0.34 14.58
CA GLU A 41 -1.89 -0.82 13.37
C GLU A 41 -2.44 0.40 12.63
N PHE A 42 -1.71 0.89 11.63
CA PHE A 42 -2.17 2.02 10.82
C PHE A 42 -3.14 1.59 9.72
N TRP A 43 -2.85 0.45 9.08
CA TRP A 43 -3.67 -0.12 8.02
C TRP A 43 -4.68 -1.13 8.56
N CYS A 44 -5.83 -1.26 7.90
CA CYS A 44 -6.79 -2.33 8.16
C CYS A 44 -6.19 -3.70 7.80
N ARG A 45 -6.72 -4.77 8.42
CA ARG A 45 -6.34 -6.14 8.06
C ARG A 45 -6.85 -6.50 6.67
N GLY A 46 -5.96 -7.07 5.86
CA GLY A 46 -6.23 -7.46 4.48
C GLY A 46 -5.86 -6.38 3.47
N TYR A 47 -5.93 -6.75 2.20
CA TYR A 47 -5.71 -5.85 1.06
C TYR A 47 -6.45 -6.41 -0.15
N TYR A 48 -6.83 -5.54 -1.07
CA TYR A 48 -7.38 -5.91 -2.37
C TYR A 48 -6.29 -5.79 -3.43
N VAL A 49 -6.21 -6.76 -4.32
CA VAL A 49 -5.28 -6.74 -5.46
C VAL A 49 -5.98 -7.31 -6.68
N ASP A 50 -5.77 -6.65 -7.82
CA ASP A 50 -6.22 -7.11 -9.12
C ASP A 50 -5.05 -7.03 -10.12
N MET A 51 -5.04 -7.93 -11.10
CA MET A 51 -3.99 -7.98 -12.10
C MET A 51 -4.30 -7.04 -13.25
N VAL A 52 -3.38 -6.11 -13.53
CA VAL A 52 -3.51 -5.20 -14.66
C VAL A 52 -2.93 -5.84 -15.92
N GLY A 53 -3.80 -6.01 -16.93
CA GLY A 53 -3.42 -6.50 -18.26
C GLY A 53 -3.25 -5.37 -19.28
N LYS A 54 -4.04 -5.43 -20.37
CA LYS A 54 -3.88 -4.57 -21.56
C LYS A 54 -4.17 -3.08 -21.33
N ASN A 55 -4.99 -2.72 -20.35
CA ASN A 55 -5.44 -1.34 -20.13
C ASN A 55 -4.56 -0.56 -19.13
N LYS A 56 -3.25 -0.86 -19.06
CA LYS A 56 -2.32 -0.27 -18.09
C LYS A 56 -2.35 1.27 -18.12
N THR A 57 -2.37 1.87 -19.30
CA THR A 57 -2.34 3.33 -19.48
C THR A 57 -3.59 4.00 -18.93
N GLU A 58 -4.77 3.50 -19.28
CA GLU A 58 -6.05 4.03 -18.80
C GLU A 58 -6.17 3.91 -17.28
N ILE A 59 -5.77 2.76 -16.73
CA ILE A 59 -5.77 2.51 -15.28
C ILE A 59 -4.78 3.44 -14.57
N GLN A 60 -3.60 3.66 -15.16
CA GLN A 60 -2.61 4.58 -14.59
C GLN A 60 -3.14 6.00 -14.55
N ASP A 61 -3.74 6.47 -15.64
CA ASP A 61 -4.31 7.82 -15.69
C ASP A 61 -5.51 7.96 -14.76
N TYR A 62 -6.38 6.94 -14.67
CA TYR A 62 -7.46 6.93 -13.69
C TYR A 62 -6.94 7.05 -12.25
N ILE A 63 -5.89 6.29 -11.88
CA ILE A 63 -5.31 6.32 -10.53
C ILE A 63 -4.67 7.68 -10.22
N LYS A 64 -3.99 8.31 -11.19
CA LYS A 64 -3.39 9.65 -11.00
C LYS A 64 -4.41 10.74 -10.71
N HIS A 65 -5.62 10.60 -11.25
CA HIS A 65 -6.70 11.58 -11.10
C HIS A 65 -7.72 11.18 -10.01
N GLN A 66 -7.47 10.11 -9.25
CA GLN A 66 -8.27 9.82 -8.06
C GLN A 66 -7.91 10.77 -6.91
N LEU A 67 -8.95 11.34 -6.29
CA LEU A 67 -8.90 12.25 -5.15
C LEU A 67 -8.55 11.51 -3.85
#